data_AF-A0A9D7BKM1-F1
#
_entry.id   AF-A0A9D7BKM1-F1
#
_cell.length_a   1.000
_cell.length_b   1.000
_cell.length_c   1.000
_cell.angle_alpha   90.00
_cell.angle_beta   90.00
_cell.angle_gamma   90.00
#
_symmetry.space_group_name_H-M   'P 1'
#
loop_
_entity.id
_entity.type
_entity.pdbx_description
1 polymer ?
#
loop_
_entity_poly.entity_id
_entity_poly.type
_entity_poly.pdbx_seq_one_letter_code
_entity_poly.pdbx_strand_id
1 'polypeptide(L)'
;MMDILQSLYLIIESCDNHIKNSHKPLTDVQINSLQQIEVQLVEYLHHISEYLDQNEFGALSDLKVIKRNLFDNIELMLSRQVEGVYHKAYGFKNTDLMMCILLETKDLIAISVRFSKIITE
;
A
#
# COMPACT_ATOMS: atom_id res chain seq x y z
N MET A 1 -7.04 -8.96 12.53
CA MET A 1 -8.11 -8.83 11.51
C MET A 1 -8.74 -7.45 11.51
N MET A 2 -9.06 -6.88 12.69
CA MET A 2 -9.55 -5.50 12.83
C MET A 2 -8.64 -4.45 12.17
N ASP A 3 -7.31 -4.61 12.28
CA ASP A 3 -6.35 -3.64 11.73
C ASP A 3 -6.36 -3.54 10.18
N ILE A 4 -6.60 -4.65 9.46
CA ILE A 4 -6.73 -4.62 7.98
C ILE A 4 -7.98 -3.84 7.59
N LEU A 5 -9.11 -4.11 8.26
CA LEU A 5 -10.36 -3.42 7.99
C LEU A 5 -10.23 -1.92 8.28
N GLN A 6 -9.47 -1.55 9.31
CA GLN A 6 -9.18 -0.16 9.63
C GLN A 6 -8.39 0.53 8.51
N SER A 7 -7.30 -0.04 8.02
CA SER A 7 -6.53 0.57 6.93
C SER A 7 -7.36 0.70 5.65
N LEU A 8 -8.15 -0.31 5.30
CA LEU A 8 -9.07 -0.22 4.15
C LEU A 8 -10.13 0.87 4.35
N TYR A 9 -10.70 0.98 5.56
CA TYR A 9 -11.67 2.01 5.89
C TYR A 9 -11.07 3.41 5.75
N LEU A 10 -9.85 3.64 6.24
CA LEU A 10 -9.15 4.92 6.14
C LEU A 10 -8.88 5.31 4.69
N ILE A 11 -8.47 4.36 3.84
CA ILE A 11 -8.33 4.59 2.39
C ILE A 11 -9.66 5.03 1.78
N ILE A 12 -10.74 4.30 2.06
CA ILE A 12 -12.07 4.60 1.51
C ILE A 12 -12.55 5.98 1.96
N GLU A 13 -12.45 6.27 3.26
CA GLU A 13 -12.88 7.54 3.83
C GLU A 13 -12.09 8.72 3.25
N SER A 14 -10.77 8.56 3.09
CA SER A 14 -9.90 9.59 2.50
C SER A 14 -10.29 9.88 1.04
N CYS A 15 -10.49 8.83 0.23
CA CYS A 15 -10.94 8.93 -1.15
C CYS A 15 -12.32 9.61 -1.26
N ASP A 16 -13.30 9.15 -0.47
CA ASP A 16 -14.66 9.69 -0.47
C ASP A 16 -14.68 11.17 -0.07
N ASN A 17 -13.94 11.55 0.98
CA ASN A 17 -13.79 12.94 1.39
C ASN A 17 -13.11 13.80 0.33
N HIS A 18 -12.12 13.28 -0.38
CA HIS A 18 -11.45 14.01 -1.46
C HIS A 18 -12.40 14.32 -2.63
N ILE A 19 -13.23 13.34 -2.99
CA ILE A 19 -14.25 13.48 -4.04
C ILE A 19 -15.36 14.44 -3.59
N LYS A 20 -15.93 14.25 -2.40
CA LYS A 20 -17.00 15.09 -1.85
C LYS A 20 -16.62 16.57 -1.77
N ASN A 21 -15.37 16.87 -1.45
CA ASN A 21 -14.85 18.23 -1.39
C ASN A 21 -14.41 18.81 -2.74
N SER A 22 -14.62 18.08 -3.85
CA SER A 22 -14.24 18.52 -5.21
C SER A 22 -12.78 18.94 -5.33
N HIS A 23 -11.89 18.27 -4.58
CA HIS A 23 -10.46 18.51 -4.68
C HIS A 23 -9.93 18.10 -6.06
N LYS A 24 -8.82 18.72 -6.48
CA LYS A 24 -8.18 18.37 -7.76
C LYS A 24 -7.80 16.88 -7.78
N PRO A 25 -8.08 16.16 -8.88
CA PRO A 25 -7.77 14.73 -8.99
C PRO A 25 -6.27 14.49 -8.94
N LEU A 26 -5.87 13.27 -8.55
CA LEU A 26 -4.50 12.79 -8.68
C LEU A 26 -4.02 12.97 -10.12
N THR A 27 -2.75 13.32 -10.29
CA THR A 27 -2.13 13.38 -11.62
C THR A 27 -1.99 11.98 -12.20
N ASP A 28 -1.88 11.85 -13.53
CA ASP A 28 -1.68 10.55 -14.18
C ASP A 28 -0.43 9.83 -13.65
N VAL A 29 0.63 10.60 -13.32
CA VAL A 29 1.85 10.05 -12.72
C VAL A 29 1.56 9.40 -11.36
N GLN A 30 0.75 10.04 -10.52
CA GLN A 30 0.35 9.50 -9.21
C GLN A 30 -0.61 8.32 -9.34
N ILE A 31 -1.53 8.34 -10.32
CA ILE A 31 -2.44 7.21 -10.58
C ILE A 31 -1.64 5.99 -11.04
N ASN A 32 -0.77 6.15 -12.03
CA ASN A 32 0.09 5.07 -12.53
C ASN A 32 0.98 4.49 -11.42
N SER A 33 1.46 5.36 -10.54
CA SER A 33 2.22 4.99 -9.35
C SER A 33 1.42 4.10 -8.39
N LEU A 34 0.16 4.48 -8.08
CA LEU A 34 -0.72 3.66 -7.25
C LEU A 34 -1.07 2.32 -7.89
N GLN A 35 -1.30 2.30 -9.20
CA GLN A 35 -1.59 1.06 -9.94
C GLN A 35 -0.40 0.08 -9.90
N GLN A 36 0.84 0.58 -9.94
CA GLN A 36 2.02 -0.27 -9.78
C GLN A 36 2.10 -0.89 -8.37
N ILE A 37 1.78 -0.10 -7.34
CA ILE A 37 1.71 -0.60 -5.95
C ILE A 37 0.57 -1.60 -5.78
N GLU A 38 -0.59 -1.36 -6.39
CA GLU A 38 -1.74 -2.28 -6.38
C GLU A 38 -1.35 -3.65 -6.93
N VAL A 39 -0.70 -3.70 -8.10
CA VAL A 39 -0.25 -4.95 -8.73
C VAL A 39 0.69 -5.72 -7.80
N GLN A 40 1.69 -5.05 -7.23
CA GLN A 40 2.64 -5.67 -6.30
C GLN A 40 1.99 -6.13 -5.00
N LEU A 41 0.99 -5.39 -4.51
CA LEU A 41 0.22 -5.77 -3.33
C LEU A 41 -0.59 -7.03 -3.58
N VAL A 42 -1.28 -7.12 -4.72
CA VAL A 42 -2.06 -8.30 -5.10
C VAL A 42 -1.16 -9.52 -5.22
N GLU A 43 0.00 -9.39 -5.87
CA GLU A 43 1.00 -10.46 -5.98
C GLU A 43 1.48 -10.93 -4.59
N TYR A 44 1.81 -9.99 -3.69
CA TYR A 44 2.20 -10.30 -2.33
C TYR A 44 1.11 -11.05 -1.55
N LEU A 45 -0.15 -10.61 -1.66
CA LEU A 45 -1.28 -11.27 -1.00
C LEU A 45 -1.55 -12.66 -1.57
N HIS A 46 -1.39 -12.87 -2.88
CA HIS A 46 -1.48 -14.20 -3.49
C HIS A 46 -0.41 -15.14 -2.93
N HIS A 47 0.85 -14.70 -2.83
CA HIS A 47 1.90 -15.52 -2.23
C HIS A 47 1.64 -15.86 -0.76
N ILE A 48 1.04 -14.95 0.02
CA ILE A 48 0.58 -15.27 1.38
C ILE A 48 -0.48 -16.37 1.33
N SER A 49 -1.46 -16.27 0.44
CA SER A 49 -2.50 -17.29 0.29
C SER A 49 -1.93 -18.66 -0.07
N GLU A 50 -1.06 -18.72 -1.09
CA GLU A 50 -0.41 -19.96 -1.52
C GLU A 50 0.41 -20.60 -0.40
N TYR A 51 1.15 -19.79 0.37
CA TYR A 51 1.91 -20.26 1.52
C TYR A 51 1.01 -20.90 2.58
N LEU A 52 -0.14 -20.28 2.87
CA LEU A 52 -1.11 -20.81 3.82
C LEU A 52 -1.77 -22.11 3.33
N ASP A 53 -2.02 -22.22 2.04
CA ASP A 53 -2.65 -23.41 1.45
C ASP A 53 -1.69 -24.61 1.36
N GLN A 54 -0.42 -24.36 1.05
CA GLN A 54 0.57 -25.42 0.76
C GLN A 54 1.39 -25.86 1.97
N ASN A 55 1.37 -25.12 3.09
CA ASN A 55 2.23 -25.34 4.27
C ASN A 55 3.73 -25.46 3.92
N GLU A 56 4.16 -24.88 2.80
CA GLU A 56 5.54 -24.99 2.31
C GLU A 56 6.42 -23.85 2.84
N PHE A 57 7.29 -24.20 3.78
CA PHE A 57 8.24 -23.27 4.43
C PHE A 57 9.31 -22.70 3.48
N GLY A 58 9.53 -23.30 2.31
CA GLY A 58 10.48 -22.81 1.29
C GLY A 58 10.08 -21.46 0.68
N ALA A 59 8.78 -21.20 0.57
CA ALA A 59 8.24 -19.96 -0.01
C ALA A 59 8.39 -18.72 0.92
N LEU A 60 8.83 -18.92 2.16
CA LEU A 60 8.94 -17.83 3.15
C LEU A 60 10.11 -16.88 2.87
N SER A 61 11.18 -17.34 2.22
CA SER A 61 12.28 -16.46 1.79
C SER A 61 11.83 -15.49 0.70
N ASP A 62 11.06 -16.00 -0.26
CA ASP A 62 10.62 -15.24 -1.43
C ASP A 62 9.58 -14.20 -1.00
N LEU A 63 8.68 -14.57 -0.09
CA LEU A 63 7.72 -13.65 0.51
C LEU A 63 8.41 -12.47 1.23
N LYS A 64 9.53 -12.71 1.93
CA LYS A 64 10.29 -11.63 2.59
C LYS A 64 10.92 -10.67 1.58
N VAL A 65 11.41 -11.19 0.46
CA VAL A 65 12.01 -10.38 -0.61
C VAL A 65 10.93 -9.53 -1.29
N ILE A 66 9.80 -10.12 -1.65
CA ILE A 66 8.66 -9.41 -2.26
C ILE A 66 8.18 -8.29 -1.33
N LYS A 67 8.01 -8.59 -0.03
CA LYS A 67 7.62 -7.58 0.95
C LYS A 67 8.59 -6.41 1.03
N ARG A 68 9.90 -6.69 1.02
CA ARG A 68 10.93 -5.65 1.08
C ARG A 68 10.88 -4.77 -0.17
N ASN A 69 10.81 -5.36 -1.35
CA ASN A 69 10.72 -4.60 -2.60
C ASN A 69 9.48 -3.71 -2.64
N LEU A 70 8.33 -4.21 -2.19
CA LEU A 70 7.10 -3.43 -2.10
C LEU A 70 7.24 -2.26 -1.11
N PHE A 71 7.87 -2.47 0.06
CA PHE A 71 8.15 -1.40 1.02
C PHE A 71 9.08 -0.34 0.43
N ASP A 72 10.16 -0.75 -0.24
CA ASP A 72 11.11 0.18 -0.83
C ASP A 72 10.45 1.03 -1.94
N ASN A 73 9.55 0.43 -2.72
CA ASN A 73 8.75 1.16 -3.71
C ASN A 73 7.80 2.17 -3.06
N ILE A 74 7.10 1.79 -1.98
CA ILE A 74 6.23 2.72 -1.24
C ILE A 74 7.04 3.89 -0.67
N GLU A 75 8.21 3.62 -0.06
CA GLU A 75 9.09 4.67 0.47
C GLU A 75 9.59 5.64 -0.61
N LEU A 76 9.95 5.11 -1.77
CA LEU A 76 10.32 5.92 -2.93
C LEU A 76 9.15 6.82 -3.37
N MET A 77 7.93 6.29 -3.39
CA MET A 77 6.73 7.04 -3.78
C MET A 77 6.38 8.13 -2.76
N LEU A 78 6.50 7.83 -1.46
CA LEU A 78 6.34 8.81 -0.37
C LEU A 78 7.35 9.94 -0.49
N SER A 79 8.62 9.61 -0.76
CA SER A 79 9.69 10.59 -0.97
C SER A 79 9.39 11.51 -2.16
N ARG A 80 8.90 10.95 -3.28
CA ARG A 80 8.45 11.72 -4.45
C ARG A 80 7.28 12.65 -4.14
N GLN A 81 6.39 12.30 -3.20
CA GLN A 81 5.32 13.20 -2.78
C GLN A 81 5.87 14.41 -2.01
N VAL A 82 6.82 14.18 -1.10
CA VAL A 82 7.48 15.25 -0.34
C VAL A 82 8.22 16.20 -1.30
N GLU A 83 9.00 15.66 -2.22
CA GLU A 83 9.70 16.44 -3.25
C GLU A 83 8.71 17.20 -4.14
N GLY A 84 7.60 16.58 -4.54
CA GLY A 84 6.61 17.20 -5.41
C GLY A 84 5.90 18.39 -4.75
N VAL A 85 5.63 18.33 -3.43
CA VAL A 85 5.11 19.49 -2.69
C VAL A 85 6.17 20.58 -2.59
N TYR A 86 7.42 20.24 -2.29
CA TYR A 86 8.53 21.20 -2.20
C TYR A 86 8.72 21.98 -3.51
N HIS A 87 8.65 21.28 -4.65
CA HIS A 87 8.77 21.87 -5.99
C HIS A 87 7.45 22.41 -6.56
N LYS A 88 6.35 22.42 -5.78
CA LYS A 88 5.01 22.86 -6.20
C LYS A 88 4.45 22.11 -7.42
N ALA A 89 4.91 20.88 -7.66
CA ALA A 89 4.38 19.99 -8.69
C ALA A 89 3.03 19.37 -8.29
N TYR A 90 2.80 19.18 -6.99
CA TYR A 90 1.56 18.63 -6.44
C TYR A 90 0.87 19.61 -5.49
N GLY A 91 -0.46 19.58 -5.47
CA GLY A 91 -1.25 20.34 -4.51
C GLY A 91 -1.33 19.65 -3.15
N PHE A 92 -1.45 20.42 -2.06
CA PHE A 92 -1.46 19.88 -0.70
C PHE A 92 -2.49 18.75 -0.49
N LYS A 93 -3.76 18.98 -0.86
CA LYS A 93 -4.83 17.97 -0.72
C LYS A 93 -4.63 16.72 -1.58
N ASN A 94 -3.94 16.88 -2.69
CA ASN A 94 -3.64 15.80 -3.61
C ASN A 94 -2.54 14.89 -3.07
N THR A 95 -1.48 15.51 -2.54
CA THR A 95 -0.42 14.81 -1.81
C THR A 95 -0.95 14.16 -0.53
N ASP A 96 -1.82 14.82 0.21
CA ASP A 96 -2.45 14.29 1.42
C ASP A 96 -3.19 12.97 1.14
N LEU A 97 -4.03 12.94 0.10
CA LEU A 97 -4.70 11.71 -0.36
C LEU A 97 -3.68 10.62 -0.75
N MET A 98 -2.69 10.96 -1.58
CA MET A 98 -1.69 9.99 -2.04
C MET A 98 -0.88 9.40 -0.87
N MET A 99 -0.45 10.24 0.09
CA MET A 99 0.30 9.78 1.26
C MET A 99 -0.57 8.89 2.15
N CYS A 100 -1.83 9.25 2.36
CA CYS A 100 -2.77 8.40 3.11
C CYS A 100 -2.88 7.01 2.47
N ILE A 101 -3.13 6.91 1.16
CA ILE A 101 -3.24 5.62 0.47
C ILE A 101 -1.94 4.79 0.61
N LEU A 102 -0.78 5.42 0.42
CA LEU A 102 0.51 4.74 0.51
C LEU A 102 0.82 4.24 1.92
N LEU A 103 0.55 5.05 2.95
CA LEU A 103 0.80 4.70 4.35
C LEU A 103 -0.13 3.57 4.81
N GLU A 104 -1.42 3.65 4.51
CA GLU A 104 -2.38 2.61 4.87
C GLU A 104 -2.10 1.29 4.11
N THR A 105 -1.63 1.38 2.86
CA THR A 105 -1.18 0.20 2.11
C THR A 105 0.04 -0.44 2.78
N LYS A 106 0.99 0.37 3.26
CA LYS A 106 2.17 -0.11 3.98
C LYS A 106 1.79 -0.83 5.28
N ASP A 107 0.82 -0.28 6.01
CA ASP A 107 0.29 -0.89 7.23
C ASP A 107 -0.41 -2.21 6.93
N LEU A 108 -1.24 -2.25 5.87
CA LEU A 108 -1.89 -3.48 5.40
C LEU A 108 -0.86 -4.58 5.12
N ILE A 109 0.22 -4.29 4.39
CA ILE A 109 1.30 -5.25 4.09
C ILE A 109 1.98 -5.76 5.37
N ALA A 110 2.24 -4.87 6.33
CA ALA A 110 2.86 -5.21 7.61
C ALA A 110 1.97 -6.15 8.44
N ILE A 111 0.66 -5.92 8.41
CA ILE A 111 -0.33 -6.74 9.11
C ILE A 111 -0.53 -8.09 8.42
N SER A 112 -0.56 -8.14 7.08
CA SER A 112 -0.79 -9.38 6.31
C SER A 112 0.22 -10.48 6.62
N VAL A 113 1.50 -10.16 6.84
CA VAL A 113 2.51 -11.15 7.23
C VAL A 113 2.28 -11.75 8.63
N ARG A 114 1.48 -11.10 9.47
CA ARG A 114 1.16 -11.65 10.80
C ARG A 114 0.26 -12.87 10.68
N PHE A 115 -0.60 -12.95 9.66
CA PHE A 115 -1.44 -14.12 9.41
C PHE A 115 -0.61 -15.35 9.04
N SER A 116 0.43 -15.20 8.22
CA SER A 116 1.32 -16.31 7.87
C SER A 116 2.10 -16.86 9.06
N LYS A 117 2.31 -16.06 10.10
CA LYS A 117 2.99 -16.48 11.33
C LYS A 117 2.07 -17.18 12.34
N ILE A 118 0.83 -16.72 12.45
CA ILE A 118 -0.16 -17.27 13.40
C ILE A 118 -0.55 -18.72 13.06
N ILE A 119 -0.50 -19.11 11.78
CA ILE A 119 -0.88 -20.47 11.34
C ILE A 119 0.29 -21.47 11.46
N THR A 120 1.52 -20.97 11.64
CA THR A 120 2.73 -21.81 11.82
C THR A 120 3.09 -22.14 13.27
N GLU A 121 2.32 -21.66 14.26
CA GLU A 121 2.39 -22.08 15.68
C GLU A 121 1.22 -23.00 16.01
#